data_AF-A0A517DWH3-F1
#
_entry.id   AF-A0A517DWH3-F1
#
_cell.length_a   1.000
_cell.length_b   1.000
_cell.length_c   1.000
_cell.angle_alpha   90.00
_cell.angle_beta   90.00
_cell.angle_gamma   90.00
#
_symmetry.space_group_name_H-M   'P 1'
#
loop_
_entity.id
_entity.type
_entity.pdbx_description
1 polymer ?
#
loop_
_entity_poly.entity_id
_entity_poly.type
_entity_poly.pdbx_seq_one_letter_code
_entity_poly.pdbx_strand_id
1 'polypeptide(L)'
;MKHEIFADGISAIHVTGNLVRIDLMSLQPQCNGEDGKPVVNISKRVIMPLEGFIQSLAIQEDIVQQLLAAGVLKKTDPLHISTQH
;
A
#
# COMPACT_ATOMS: atom_id res chain seq x y z
N MET A 1 4.09 23.26 10.57
CA MET A 1 3.36 22.00 10.86
C MET A 1 3.47 21.09 9.66
N LYS A 2 3.80 19.81 9.83
CA LYS A 2 3.74 18.84 8.72
C LYS A 2 2.28 18.42 8.55
N HIS A 3 1.81 18.38 7.30
CA HIS A 3 0.47 17.87 6.99
C HIS A 3 0.55 16.35 6.91
N GLU A 4 0.13 15.68 7.97
CA GLU A 4 0.07 14.22 8.02
C GLU A 4 -1.27 13.75 7.44
N ILE A 5 -1.23 12.63 6.72
CA ILE A 5 -2.42 11.98 6.17
C ILE A 5 -2.45 10.54 6.68
N PHE A 6 -3.62 10.10 7.13
CA PHE A 6 -3.84 8.71 7.53
C PHE A 6 -4.41 7.93 6.33
N ALA A 7 -3.81 6.77 6.07
CA ALA A 7 -4.25 5.83 5.06
C ALA A 7 -4.09 4.41 5.60
N ASP A 8 -5.07 3.57 5.32
CA ASP A 8 -5.05 2.16 5.73
C ASP A 8 -4.23 1.31 4.74
N GLY A 9 -4.07 1.80 3.50
CA GLY A 9 -3.23 1.15 2.51
C GLY A 9 -3.17 1.88 1.17
N ILE A 10 -2.46 1.26 0.23
CA ILE A 10 -2.40 1.66 -1.18
C ILE A 10 -3.42 0.82 -1.96
N SER A 11 -4.36 1.45 -2.64
CA SER A 11 -5.35 0.76 -3.46
C SER A 11 -4.86 0.52 -4.89
N ALA A 12 -4.05 1.42 -5.43
CA ALA A 12 -3.50 1.30 -6.78
C ALA A 12 -2.19 2.05 -6.95
N ILE A 13 -1.34 1.54 -7.84
CA ILE A 13 -0.14 2.22 -8.33
C ILE A 13 -0.22 2.24 -9.86
N HIS A 14 -0.09 3.42 -10.46
CA HIS A 14 -0.06 3.60 -11.91
C HIS A 14 1.23 4.28 -12.33
N VAL A 15 1.86 3.77 -13.37
CA VAL A 15 3.03 4.40 -14.00
C VAL A 15 2.59 5.02 -15.32
N THR A 16 2.90 6.28 -15.55
CA THR A 16 2.57 7.00 -16.77
C THR A 16 3.75 7.86 -17.18
N GLY A 17 4.47 7.42 -18.22
CA GLY A 17 5.75 8.02 -18.58
C GLY A 17 6.74 7.92 -17.42
N ASN A 18 7.28 9.06 -17.00
CA ASN A 18 8.23 9.15 -15.89
C ASN A 18 7.56 9.49 -14.53
N LEU A 19 6.23 9.39 -14.44
CA LEU A 19 5.46 9.66 -13.22
C LEU A 19 4.82 8.39 -12.68
N VAL A 20 4.79 8.30 -11.36
CA VAL A 20 4.10 7.25 -10.61
C VAL A 20 3.02 7.90 -9.78
N ARG A 21 1.81 7.33 -9.85
CA ARG A 21 0.62 7.75 -9.11
C ARG A 21 0.22 6.64 -8.16
N ILE A 22 0.23 6.93 -6.87
CA ILE A 22 -0.16 6.03 -5.80
C ILE A 22 -1.47 6.52 -5.22
N ASP A 23 -2.51 5.70 -5.32
CA ASP A 23 -3.81 5.98 -4.73
C ASP A 23 -3.86 5.35 -3.33
N LEU A 24 -4.09 6.20 -2.32
CA LEU A 24 -4.22 5.80 -0.92
C LEU A 24 -5.69 5.62 -0.60
N MET A 25 -6.00 4.56 0.15
CA MET A 25 -7.36 4.29 0.60
C MET A 25 -7.46 4.39 2.12
N SER A 26 -8.66 4.73 2.58
CA SER A 26 -9.05 4.53 3.96
C SER A 26 -10.39 3.82 4.05
N LEU A 27 -10.50 2.90 5.01
CA LEU A 27 -11.71 2.16 5.33
C LEU A 27 -12.49 2.97 6.36
N GLN A 28 -13.70 3.40 6.02
CA GLN A 28 -14.60 4.04 6.97
C GLN A 28 -15.55 2.99 7.57
N PRO A 29 -15.37 2.59 8.85
CA PRO A 29 -16.19 1.55 9.47
C PRO A 29 -17.65 1.96 9.70
N GLN A 30 -17.96 3.25 9.60
CA GLN A 30 -19.25 3.85 9.96
C GLN A 30 -20.12 4.26 8.76
N CYS A 31 -19.63 4.03 7.54
CA CYS A 31 -20.46 4.08 6.34
C CYS A 31 -20.88 2.64 6.01
N ASN A 32 -22.06 2.24 6.51
CA ASN A 32 -22.75 1.08 5.96
C ASN A 32 -23.12 1.46 4.52
N GLY A 33 -22.39 0.93 3.53
CA GLY A 33 -22.93 0.89 2.17
C GLY A 33 -24.26 0.12 2.17
N GLU A 34 -25.06 0.24 1.11
CA GLU A 34 -26.39 -0.38 1.01
C GLU A 34 -26.39 -1.90 1.32
N ASP A 35 -25.23 -2.56 1.26
CA ASP A 35 -25.03 -4.00 1.52
C ASP A 35 -24.34 -4.33 2.87
N GLY A 36 -24.15 -3.37 3.78
CA GLY A 36 -23.49 -3.59 5.08
C GLY A 36 -21.97 -3.80 5.03
N LYS A 37 -21.33 -3.52 3.88
CA LYS A 37 -19.87 -3.56 3.72
C LYS A 37 -19.25 -2.17 3.95
N PRO A 38 -18.04 -2.08 4.54
CA PRO A 38 -17.33 -0.80 4.69
C PRO A 38 -17.10 -0.13 3.33
N VAL A 39 -17.42 1.16 3.22
CA VAL A 39 -17.14 1.94 2.02
C VAL A 39 -15.65 2.27 1.97
N VAL A 40 -14.98 1.80 0.91
CA VAL A 40 -13.59 2.18 0.61
C VAL A 40 -13.61 3.58 0.01
N ASN A 41 -12.96 4.53 0.68
CA ASN A 41 -12.80 5.88 0.14
C ASN A 41 -11.34 6.07 -0.28
N ILE A 42 -11.11 6.46 -1.53
CA ILE A 42 -9.77 6.88 -1.99
C ILE A 42 -9.48 8.21 -1.29
N SER A 43 -8.69 8.15 -0.22
CA SER A 43 -8.53 9.25 0.71
C SER A 43 -7.60 10.33 0.15
N LYS A 44 -6.52 9.93 -0.54
CA LYS A 44 -5.47 10.81 -1.08
C LYS A 44 -4.72 10.15 -2.24
N ARG A 45 -3.99 10.97 -2.99
CA ARG A 45 -3.14 10.55 -4.11
C ARG A 45 -1.75 11.14 -3.96
N VAL A 46 -0.73 10.31 -4.06
CA VAL A 46 0.67 10.73 -4.13
C VAL A 46 1.11 10.60 -5.58
N ILE A 47 1.72 11.66 -6.11
CA ILE A 47 2.32 11.65 -7.45
C ILE A 47 3.80 11.97 -7.27
N MET A 48 4.67 11.14 -7.84
CA MET A 48 6.11 11.33 -7.75
C MET A 48 6.81 10.85 -9.03
N PRO A 49 8.05 11.28 -9.28
CA PRO A 49 8.87 10.73 -10.36
C PRO A 49 9.15 9.24 -10.17
N LEU A 50 9.34 8.51 -11.28
CA LEU A 50 9.68 7.09 -11.27
C LEU A 50 10.95 6.80 -10.45
N GLU A 51 11.96 7.66 -10.58
CA GLU A 51 13.20 7.53 -9.81
C GLU A 51 12.95 7.57 -8.29
N GLY A 52 12.14 8.53 -7.83
CA GLY A 52 11.79 8.65 -6.42
C GLY A 52 11.01 7.44 -5.90
N PHE A 53 10.17 6.85 -6.76
CA PHE A 53 9.48 5.61 -6.43
C PHE A 53 10.45 4.44 -6.23
N ILE A 54 11.43 4.26 -7.14
CA ILE A 54 12.44 3.20 -7.02
C ILE A 54 13.32 3.40 -5.77
N GLN A 55 13.72 4.63 -5.46
CA GLN A 55 14.44 4.93 -4.22
C GLN A 55 13.60 4.57 -2.98
N SER A 56 12.29 4.84 -3.01
CA SER A 56 11.38 4.50 -1.91
C SER A 56 11.21 2.98 -1.72
N LEU A 57 11.30 2.20 -2.80
CA LEU A 57 11.22 0.75 -2.75
C LEU A 57 12.41 0.15 -2.02
N ALA A 58 13.63 0.62 -2.31
CA ALA A 58 14.85 0.16 -1.63
C ALA A 58 14.77 0.39 -0.10
N ILE A 59 14.21 1.53 0.33
CA ILE A 59 13.98 1.82 1.76
C ILE A 59 12.97 0.86 2.36
N GLN A 60 11.87 0.58 1.64
CA GLN A 60 10.85 -0.37 2.11
C GLN A 60 11.41 -1.79 2.23
N GLU A 61 12.23 -2.25 1.28
CA GLU A 61 12.87 -3.56 1.32
C GLU A 61 13.82 -3.69 2.52
N ASP A 62 14.62 -2.66 2.80
CA ASP A 62 15.50 -2.63 3.97
C ASP A 62 14.71 -2.73 5.28
N ILE A 63 13.63 -1.96 5.42
CA ILE A 63 12.73 -2.05 6.58
C ILE A 63 12.16 -3.47 6.72
N VAL A 64 11.73 -4.11 5.63
CA VAL A 64 11.23 -5.49 5.66
C VAL A 64 12.32 -6.46 6.15
N GLN A 65 13.57 -6.33 5.69
CA GLN A 65 14.67 -7.17 6.18
C GLN A 65 14.91 -6.98 7.68
N GLN A 66 14.87 -5.74 8.17
CA GLN A 66 15.02 -5.45 9.59
C GLN A 66 13.89 -6.08 10.42
N LEU A 67 12.65 -6.02 9.93
CA LEU A 67 11.49 -6.64 10.60
C LEU A 67 11.54 -8.17 10.59
N LEU A 68 12.09 -8.78 9.53
CA LEU A 68 12.36 -10.22 9.47
C LEU A 68 13.44 -10.62 10.49
N ALA A 69 14.55 -9.88 10.55
CA ALA A 69 15.63 -10.12 11.51
C ALA A 69 15.17 -9.98 12.96
N ALA A 70 14.26 -9.04 13.23
CA ALA A 70 13.63 -8.85 14.54
C ALA A 70 12.57 -9.92 14.87
N GLY A 71 12.22 -10.81 13.94
CA GLY A 71 11.20 -11.84 14.11
C GLY A 71 9.76 -11.32 14.14
N VAL A 72 9.54 -10.03 13.80
CA VAL A 72 8.20 -9.42 13.70
C VAL A 72 7.46 -9.93 12.47
N LEU A 73 8.16 -9.99 11.34
CA LEU A 73 7.66 -10.62 10.12
C LEU A 73 8.17 -12.06 10.02
N LYS A 74 7.34 -12.93 9.43
CA LYS A 74 7.76 -14.26 9.01
C LYS A 74 7.90 -14.26 7.49
N LYS A 75 8.96 -14.86 6.98
CA LYS A 75 9.13 -15.06 5.55
C LYS A 75 8.00 -15.97 5.07
N THR A 76 7.07 -15.45 4.28
CA THR A 76 6.08 -16.26 3.58
C THR A 76 6.72 -16.75 2.30
N ASP A 77 6.71 -18.06 2.06
CA ASP A 77 7.23 -18.63 0.82
C ASP A 77 6.34 -18.19 -0.36
N PRO A 78 6.87 -17.61 -1.45
CA PRO A 78 6.05 -16.99 -2.51
C PRO A 78 5.21 -17.97 -3.36
N LEU A 79 5.12 -19.25 -3.01
CA LEU A 79 4.59 -20.32 -3.87
C LEU A 79 3.54 -21.21 -3.19
N HIS A 80 2.58 -20.60 -2.50
CA HIS A 80 1.29 -21.27 -2.25
C HIS A 80 0.15 -20.50 -2.94
N ILE A 81 0.27 -20.37 -4.25
CA ILE A 81 -0.90 -20.15 -5.10
C ILE A 81 -1.58 -21.52 -5.20
N SER A 82 -2.47 -21.83 -4.25
CA SER A 82 -3.41 -22.92 -4.41
C SER A 82 -4.32 -22.55 -5.58
N THR A 83 -3.94 -22.94 -6.79
CA THR A 83 -4.88 -23.14 -7.90
C THR A 83 -5.85 -24.22 -7.43
N GLN A 84 -6.97 -23.81 -6.84
CA GLN A 84 -8.13 -24.69 -6.72
C GLN A 84 -9.15 -24.31 -7.78
N HIS A 85 -9.55 -25.37 -8.49
CA HIS A 85 -10.44 -25.49 -9.65
C HIS A 85 -11.78 -24.76 -9.54
#